data_AF-A0AAN0JHM9-F1
#
_entry.id   AF-A0AAN0JHM9-F1
#
_cell.length_a   1.000
_cell.length_b   1.000
_cell.length_c   1.000
_cell.angle_alpha   90.00
_cell.angle_beta   90.00
_cell.angle_gamma   90.00
#
_symmetry.space_group_name_H-M   'P 1'
#
loop_
_entity.id
_entity.type
_entity.pdbx_description
1 polymer ?
#
loop_
_entity_poly.entity_id
_entity_poly.type
_entity_poly.pdbx_seq_one_letter_code
_entity_poly.pdbx_strand_id
1 'polypeptide(L)'
;MTTQVANNDQNDVYFRFGGATLASMLHNRYKEIRSCSAVKRELISVEITILQAINNKDKSAIPAYLQYRDKGFMYFPDITFIPFIRAVDECAKQVVNEKGLKDHGDELIKVTHSIVKLATHLKSQLVDGLRSKMALDTDIEKQATDNVYDEMLRKLTNTRIQEFMSSFKQKMAFNSGHASTAGLNLRDQLLSQHVQVQSRVQLD
;
A
#
# COMPACT_ATOMS: atom_id res chain seq x y z
N MET A 1 26.92 4.87 -25.96
CA MET A 1 26.27 5.51 -24.81
C MET A 1 25.47 4.44 -24.09
N THR A 2 26.05 3.90 -23.04
CA THR A 2 25.51 2.77 -22.26
C THR A 2 24.60 3.36 -21.19
N THR A 3 23.29 3.27 -21.40
CA THR A 3 22.29 3.72 -20.43
C THR A 3 22.42 2.87 -19.17
N GLN A 4 22.70 3.53 -18.04
CA GLN A 4 22.72 2.90 -16.72
C GLN A 4 21.35 2.28 -16.42
N VAL A 5 21.25 0.96 -16.53
CA VAL A 5 20.19 0.15 -15.91
C VAL A 5 20.58 -0.01 -14.44
N ALA A 6 20.38 1.04 -13.65
CA ALA A 6 20.62 1.02 -12.21
C ALA A 6 19.31 1.32 -11.48
N ASN A 7 18.92 0.43 -10.56
CA ASN A 7 17.95 0.63 -9.47
C ASN A 7 16.43 0.60 -9.74
N ASN A 8 15.90 -0.21 -10.67
CA ASN A 8 14.45 -0.46 -10.67
C ASN A 8 14.02 -1.45 -9.58
N ASP A 9 14.82 -2.48 -9.27
CA ASP A 9 14.43 -3.53 -8.29
C ASP A 9 14.22 -3.02 -6.86
N GLN A 10 14.88 -1.92 -6.46
CA GLN A 10 14.70 -1.32 -5.12
C GLN A 10 13.29 -0.73 -4.92
N ASN A 11 12.58 -0.41 -6.00
CA ASN A 11 11.25 0.20 -5.93
C ASN A 11 10.10 -0.81 -5.98
N ASP A 12 10.39 -2.07 -6.27
CA ASP A 12 9.39 -3.11 -6.50
C ASP A 12 8.46 -3.32 -5.29
N VAL A 13 9.01 -3.18 -4.09
CA VAL A 13 8.23 -3.21 -2.85
C VAL A 13 7.20 -2.07 -2.82
N TYR A 14 7.61 -0.85 -3.21
CA TYR A 14 6.75 0.33 -3.16
C TYR A 14 5.68 0.34 -4.25
N PHE A 15 5.97 -0.22 -5.44
CA PHE A 15 4.94 -0.46 -6.44
C PHE A 15 3.86 -1.43 -5.95
N ARG A 16 4.27 -2.50 -5.25
CA ARG A 16 3.32 -3.47 -4.66
C ARG A 16 2.52 -2.87 -3.51
N PHE A 17 3.17 -2.14 -2.61
CA PHE A 17 2.53 -1.49 -1.47
C PHE A 17 1.52 -0.43 -1.91
N GLY A 18 1.97 0.47 -2.78
CA GLY A 18 1.12 1.50 -3.35
C GLY A 18 -0.02 0.89 -4.15
N GLY A 19 0.24 -0.12 -4.97
CA GLY A 19 -0.77 -0.79 -5.78
C GLY A 19 -1.86 -1.45 -4.95
N ALA A 20 -1.49 -2.20 -3.91
CA ALA A 20 -2.44 -2.80 -2.99
C ALA A 20 -3.26 -1.75 -2.21
N THR A 21 -2.61 -0.66 -1.81
CA THR A 21 -3.27 0.47 -1.13
C THR A 21 -4.31 1.12 -2.04
N LEU A 22 -3.93 1.45 -3.28
CA LEU A 22 -4.81 2.03 -4.29
C LEU A 22 -6.00 1.12 -4.60
N ALA A 23 -5.74 -0.17 -4.83
CA ALA A 23 -6.78 -1.16 -5.11
C ALA A 23 -7.83 -1.21 -3.99
N SER A 24 -7.38 -1.25 -2.73
CA SER A 24 -8.26 -1.29 -1.57
C SER A 24 -9.08 0.00 -1.42
N MET A 25 -8.44 1.17 -1.57
CA MET A 25 -9.12 2.46 -1.44
C MET A 25 -10.14 2.69 -2.55
N LEU A 26 -9.76 2.45 -3.81
CA LEU A 26 -10.67 2.59 -4.95
C LEU A 26 -11.86 1.63 -4.84
N HIS A 27 -11.62 0.37 -4.46
CA HIS A 27 -12.70 -0.59 -4.22
C HIS A 27 -13.71 -0.06 -3.18
N ASN A 28 -13.20 0.45 -2.05
CA ASN A 28 -14.04 1.00 -0.99
C ASN A 28 -14.85 2.21 -1.47
N ARG A 29 -14.23 3.15 -2.20
CA ARG A 29 -14.92 4.34 -2.71
C ARG A 29 -15.98 4.02 -3.77
N TYR A 30 -15.69 3.10 -4.70
CA TYR A 30 -16.69 2.64 -5.66
C TYR A 30 -17.86 1.89 -5.02
N LYS A 31 -17.65 1.30 -3.84
CA LYS A 31 -18.74 0.71 -3.06
C LYS A 31 -19.55 1.79 -2.34
N GLU A 32 -18.87 2.72 -1.66
CA GLU A 32 -19.50 3.76 -0.84
C GLU A 32 -20.30 4.76 -1.68
N ILE A 33 -19.81 5.12 -2.87
CA ILE A 33 -20.49 6.07 -3.76
C ILE A 33 -21.91 5.61 -4.16
N ARG A 34 -22.15 4.30 -4.18
CA ARG A 34 -23.44 3.69 -4.54
C ARG A 34 -24.51 3.87 -3.47
N SER A 35 -24.12 4.07 -2.21
CA SER A 35 -25.03 4.06 -1.06
C SER A 35 -24.98 5.35 -0.20
N CYS A 36 -24.22 6.36 -0.62
CA CYS A 36 -24.08 7.62 0.13
C CYS A 36 -25.07 8.71 -0.32
N SER A 37 -25.19 9.77 0.49
CA SER A 37 -25.98 10.97 0.18
C SER A 37 -25.35 11.78 -0.97
N ALA A 38 -26.12 12.66 -1.62
CA ALA A 38 -25.64 13.48 -2.74
C ALA A 38 -24.41 14.33 -2.38
N VAL A 39 -24.39 14.94 -1.19
CA VAL A 39 -23.25 15.74 -0.72
C VAL A 39 -21.99 14.88 -0.51
N LYS A 40 -22.13 13.69 0.09
CA LYS A 40 -21.01 12.76 0.25
C LYS A 40 -20.54 12.18 -1.08
N ARG A 41 -21.45 12.02 -2.04
CA ARG A 41 -21.13 11.50 -3.37
C ARG A 41 -20.15 12.40 -4.10
N GLU A 42 -20.31 13.72 -4.01
CA GLU A 42 -19.40 14.67 -4.64
C GLU A 42 -17.98 14.54 -4.06
N LEU A 43 -17.85 14.52 -2.74
CA LEU A 43 -16.55 14.34 -2.07
C LEU A 43 -15.91 13.00 -2.45
N ILE A 44 -16.67 11.91 -2.42
CA ILE A 44 -16.18 10.57 -2.81
C ILE A 44 -15.76 10.54 -4.28
N SER A 45 -16.48 11.24 -5.16
CA SER A 45 -16.10 11.36 -6.58
C SER A 45 -14.75 12.05 -6.74
N VAL A 46 -14.49 13.12 -6.00
CA VAL A 46 -13.18 13.80 -6.02
C VAL A 46 -12.09 12.91 -5.45
N GLU A 47 -12.35 12.18 -4.36
CA GLU A 47 -11.39 11.21 -3.81
C GLU A 47 -11.06 10.08 -4.81
N ILE A 48 -12.04 9.60 -5.59
CA ILE A 48 -11.79 8.64 -6.68
C ILE A 48 -10.89 9.26 -7.75
N THR A 49 -11.13 10.51 -8.15
CA THR A 49 -10.29 11.22 -9.12
C THR A 49 -8.85 11.34 -8.64
N ILE A 50 -8.65 11.70 -7.37
CA ILE A 50 -7.32 11.78 -6.75
C ILE A 50 -6.64 10.41 -6.79
N LEU A 51 -7.32 9.34 -6.36
CA LEU A 51 -6.78 7.99 -6.38
C LEU A 51 -6.45 7.50 -7.80
N GLN A 52 -7.24 7.90 -8.79
CA GLN A 52 -6.96 7.63 -10.19
C GLN A 52 -5.78 8.44 -10.73
N ALA A 53 -5.56 9.66 -10.25
CA ALA A 53 -4.38 10.47 -10.59
C ALA A 53 -3.09 9.91 -10.00
N ILE A 54 -3.17 9.29 -8.81
CA ILE A 54 -2.05 8.57 -8.20
C ILE A 54 -1.76 7.27 -8.95
N ASN A 55 -2.78 6.64 -9.53
CA ASN A 55 -2.62 5.40 -10.27
C ASN A 55 -2.04 5.64 -11.68
N ASN A 56 -0.96 4.94 -12.03
CA ASN A 56 -0.43 4.93 -13.37
C ASN A 56 -1.14 3.89 -14.25
N LYS A 57 -1.57 4.32 -15.43
CA LYS A 57 -2.10 3.43 -16.48
C LYS A 57 -0.99 2.90 -17.38
N ASP A 58 0.11 3.65 -17.52
CA ASP A 58 1.30 3.21 -18.23
C ASP A 58 2.13 2.28 -17.34
N LYS A 59 2.34 1.05 -17.82
CA LYS A 59 3.06 -0.01 -17.08
C LYS A 59 4.52 -0.12 -17.50
N SER A 60 5.00 0.76 -18.39
CA SER A 60 6.38 0.78 -18.90
C SER A 60 7.45 0.82 -17.80
N ALA A 61 7.17 1.51 -16.69
CA ALA A 61 8.08 1.64 -15.55
C ALA A 61 8.10 0.43 -14.60
N ILE A 62 7.21 -0.55 -14.80
CA ILE A 62 7.04 -1.68 -13.89
C ILE A 62 7.88 -2.87 -14.40
N PRO A 63 8.60 -3.60 -13.53
CA PRO A 63 9.27 -4.83 -13.93
C PRO A 63 8.32 -5.83 -14.59
N ALA A 64 8.75 -6.44 -15.70
CA ALA A 64 7.93 -7.34 -16.52
C ALA A 64 7.27 -8.46 -15.69
N TYR A 65 8.00 -9.03 -14.73
CA TYR A 65 7.49 -10.11 -13.86
C TYR A 65 6.28 -9.71 -12.99
N LEU A 66 6.15 -8.42 -12.64
CA LEU A 66 4.97 -7.89 -11.95
C LEU A 66 3.81 -7.63 -12.91
N GLN A 67 4.09 -7.25 -14.16
CA GLN A 67 3.07 -7.05 -15.18
C GLN A 67 2.35 -8.35 -15.54
N TYR A 68 3.08 -9.46 -15.64
CA TYR A 68 2.53 -10.78 -16.02
C TYR A 68 1.58 -11.38 -14.98
N ARG A 69 1.71 -11.00 -13.70
CA ARG A 69 0.94 -11.63 -12.60
C ARG A 69 -0.55 -11.29 -12.57
N ASP A 70 -0.99 -10.26 -13.29
CA ASP A 70 -2.38 -9.79 -13.19
C ASP A 70 -3.06 -9.49 -14.54
N LYS A 71 -2.57 -10.09 -15.64
CA LYS A 71 -3.09 -9.85 -17.01
C LYS A 71 -3.31 -8.36 -17.37
N GLY A 72 -2.59 -7.45 -16.71
CA GLY A 72 -2.73 -6.01 -16.92
C GLY A 72 -3.81 -5.27 -16.10
N PHE A 73 -4.45 -5.84 -15.09
CA PHE A 73 -5.47 -5.13 -14.28
C PHE A 73 -4.99 -4.54 -12.95
N MET A 74 -3.73 -4.75 -12.58
CA MET A 74 -3.24 -4.32 -11.28
C MET A 74 -3.07 -2.80 -11.24
N TYR A 75 -3.50 -2.19 -10.13
CA TYR A 75 -3.24 -0.79 -9.81
C TYR A 75 -1.79 -0.61 -9.41
N PHE A 76 -1.18 0.48 -9.84
CA PHE A 76 0.19 0.82 -9.47
C PHE A 76 0.31 2.33 -9.27
N PRO A 77 1.06 2.78 -8.26
CA PRO A 77 1.34 4.19 -8.11
C PRO A 77 2.20 4.69 -9.28
N ASP A 78 1.93 5.90 -9.76
CA ASP A 78 2.84 6.62 -10.62
C ASP A 78 4.16 6.86 -9.91
N ILE A 79 5.25 6.87 -10.69
CA ILE A 79 6.61 6.98 -10.17
C ILE A 79 6.81 8.26 -9.34
N THR A 80 6.05 9.33 -9.63
CA THR A 80 6.09 10.56 -8.85
C THR A 80 5.64 10.38 -7.39
N PHE A 81 4.86 9.35 -7.08
CA PHE A 81 4.37 9.05 -5.72
C PHE A 81 5.23 8.01 -4.98
N ILE A 82 6.20 7.39 -5.65
CA ILE A 82 7.11 6.43 -5.01
C ILE A 82 7.93 7.08 -3.87
N PRO A 83 8.46 8.32 -4.00
CA PRO A 83 9.12 9.00 -2.89
C PRO A 83 8.24 9.13 -1.65
N PHE A 84 6.96 9.50 -1.82
CA PHE A 84 5.99 9.58 -0.72
C PHE A 84 5.78 8.22 -0.05
N ILE A 85 5.49 7.17 -0.83
CA ILE A 85 5.25 5.81 -0.30
C ILE A 85 6.49 5.31 0.46
N ARG A 86 7.68 5.55 -0.08
CA ARG A 86 8.95 5.21 0.56
C ARG A 86 9.13 5.99 1.87
N ALA A 87 8.86 7.29 1.89
CA ALA A 87 9.03 8.11 3.08
C ALA A 87 8.10 7.68 4.23
N VAL A 88 6.85 7.31 3.92
CA VAL A 88 5.92 6.71 4.90
C VAL A 88 6.51 5.41 5.47
N ASP A 89 7.03 4.56 4.59
CA ASP A 89 7.61 3.29 4.97
C ASP A 89 8.84 3.43 5.88
N GLU A 90 9.75 4.35 5.54
CA GLU A 90 10.92 4.66 6.34
C GLU A 90 10.56 5.25 7.70
N CYS A 91 9.53 6.12 7.78
CA CYS A 91 9.02 6.60 9.06
C CYS A 91 8.48 5.45 9.93
N ALA A 92 7.72 4.54 9.34
CA ALA A 92 7.18 3.39 10.06
C ALA A 92 8.32 2.46 10.57
N LYS A 93 9.34 2.19 9.75
CA LYS A 93 10.48 1.32 10.10
C LYS A 93 11.31 1.80 11.29
N GLN A 94 11.28 3.10 11.62
CA GLN A 94 11.94 3.62 12.83
C GLN A 94 11.44 2.93 14.10
N VAL A 95 10.16 2.55 14.10
CA VAL A 95 9.48 1.88 15.22
C VAL A 95 9.25 0.40 14.92
N VAL A 96 8.85 0.08 13.68
CA VAL A 96 8.47 -1.28 13.27
C VAL A 96 9.73 -2.11 12.97
N ASN A 97 10.37 -2.57 14.03
CA ASN A 97 11.53 -3.45 14.02
C ASN A 97 11.60 -4.24 15.35
N GLU A 98 12.54 -5.19 15.46
CA GLU A 98 12.65 -6.06 16.65
C GLU A 98 12.86 -5.26 17.95
N LYS A 99 13.64 -4.17 17.88
CA LYS A 99 13.87 -3.30 19.02
C LYS A 99 12.58 -2.58 19.41
N GLY A 100 11.88 -1.95 18.47
CA GLY A 100 10.63 -1.26 18.78
C GLY A 100 9.53 -2.21 19.26
N LEU A 101 9.47 -3.45 18.77
CA LEU A 101 8.58 -4.47 19.32
C LEU A 101 8.91 -4.80 20.78
N LYS A 102 10.20 -4.91 21.12
CA LYS A 102 10.65 -5.13 22.50
C LYS A 102 10.35 -3.92 23.40
N ASP A 103 10.56 -2.72 22.89
CA ASP A 103 10.43 -1.47 23.66
C ASP A 103 8.95 -1.07 23.87
N HIS A 104 8.06 -1.39 22.91
CA HIS A 104 6.67 -0.92 22.92
C HIS A 104 5.61 -2.03 23.05
N GLY A 105 5.96 -3.30 22.80
CA GLY A 105 5.04 -4.43 22.92
C GLY A 105 3.72 -4.20 22.20
N ASP A 106 2.61 -4.26 22.94
CA ASP A 106 1.24 -4.11 22.42
C ASP A 106 0.93 -2.69 21.91
N GLU A 107 1.69 -1.66 22.35
CA GLU A 107 1.51 -0.28 21.91
C GLU A 107 2.23 0.03 20.59
N LEU A 108 2.95 -0.94 20.00
CA LEU A 108 3.73 -0.76 18.76
C LEU A 108 2.92 -0.10 17.65
N ILE A 109 1.68 -0.54 17.45
CA ILE A 109 0.78 -0.01 16.41
C ILE A 109 0.53 1.47 16.64
N LYS A 110 0.14 1.84 17.87
CA LYS A 110 -0.22 3.22 18.24
C LYS A 110 0.97 4.16 18.16
N VAL A 111 2.15 3.72 18.64
CA VAL A 111 3.39 4.51 18.58
C VAL A 111 3.79 4.74 17.13
N THR A 112 3.71 3.72 16.28
CA THR A 112 4.03 3.84 14.85
C THR A 112 3.12 4.86 14.16
N HIS A 113 1.80 4.77 14.33
CA HIS A 113 0.85 5.75 13.78
C HIS A 113 1.13 7.17 14.28
N SER A 114 1.53 7.32 15.54
CA SER A 114 1.86 8.63 16.13
C SER A 114 3.08 9.25 15.46
N ILE A 115 4.17 8.48 15.30
CA ILE A 115 5.41 8.96 14.65
C ILE A 115 5.18 9.30 13.19
N VAL A 116 4.47 8.45 12.45
CA VAL A 116 4.16 8.68 11.04
C VAL A 116 3.27 9.92 10.88
N LYS A 117 2.31 10.16 11.79
CA LYS A 117 1.46 11.36 11.75
C LYS A 117 2.21 12.66 12.06
N LEU A 118 3.26 12.60 12.88
CA LEU A 118 4.11 13.76 13.21
C LEU A 118 5.05 14.15 12.06
N ALA A 119 5.26 13.28 11.08
CA ALA A 119 6.10 13.55 9.91
C ALA A 119 5.40 14.47 8.90
N THR A 120 5.42 15.79 9.18
CA THR A 120 4.72 16.82 8.40
C THR A 120 5.14 16.90 6.93
N HIS A 121 6.37 16.51 6.60
CA HIS A 121 6.92 16.49 5.25
C HIS A 121 6.24 15.46 4.32
N LEU A 122 5.54 14.46 4.88
CA LEU A 122 4.86 13.44 4.07
C LEU A 122 3.68 14.03 3.30
N LYS A 123 2.93 14.95 3.92
CA LYS A 123 1.79 15.61 3.29
C LYS A 123 2.22 16.47 2.10
N SER A 124 3.32 17.23 2.24
CA SER A 124 3.84 18.04 1.14
C SER A 124 4.27 17.18 -0.04
N GLN A 125 4.93 16.02 0.19
CA GLN A 125 5.31 15.12 -0.91
C GLN A 125 4.11 14.58 -1.69
N LEU A 126 3.03 14.20 -1.01
CA LEU A 126 1.81 13.76 -1.69
C LEU A 126 1.19 14.91 -2.51
N VAL A 127 1.06 16.09 -1.90
CA VAL A 127 0.45 17.27 -2.53
C VAL A 127 1.26 17.71 -3.75
N ASP A 128 2.58 17.73 -3.67
CA ASP A 128 3.45 18.09 -4.80
C ASP A 128 3.33 17.07 -5.94
N GLY A 129 3.24 15.78 -5.62
CA GLY A 129 2.92 14.73 -6.58
C GLY A 129 1.57 14.95 -7.26
N LEU A 130 0.52 15.29 -6.50
CA LEU A 130 -0.82 15.54 -7.03
C LEU A 130 -0.89 16.79 -7.91
N ARG A 131 -0.22 17.89 -7.52
CA ARG A 131 -0.15 19.12 -8.32
C ARG A 131 0.47 18.91 -9.69
N SER A 132 1.34 17.90 -9.86
CA SER A 132 1.89 17.53 -11.16
C SER A 132 0.90 16.76 -12.07
N LYS A 133 -0.23 16.30 -11.51
CA LYS A 133 -1.21 15.44 -12.19
C LYS A 133 -2.60 16.08 -12.31
N MET A 134 -2.98 16.96 -11.38
CA MET A 134 -4.30 17.58 -11.32
C MET A 134 -4.27 18.92 -10.57
N ALA A 135 -5.28 19.76 -10.82
CA ALA A 135 -5.53 20.98 -10.05
C ALA A 135 -6.04 20.64 -8.64
N LEU A 136 -5.73 21.49 -7.66
CA LEU A 136 -6.14 21.36 -6.25
C LEU A 136 -6.58 22.74 -5.72
N ASP A 137 -7.53 23.35 -6.40
CA ASP A 137 -7.87 24.77 -6.23
C ASP A 137 -9.12 24.97 -5.37
N THR A 138 -10.01 23.99 -5.37
CA THR A 138 -11.28 24.02 -4.63
C THR A 138 -11.15 23.47 -3.21
N ASP A 139 -12.04 23.88 -2.32
CA ASP A 139 -12.03 23.39 -0.93
C ASP A 139 -12.40 21.91 -0.83
N ILE A 140 -13.24 21.41 -1.74
CA ILE A 140 -13.57 19.99 -1.82
C ILE A 140 -12.37 19.15 -2.26
N GLU A 141 -11.53 19.64 -3.18
CA GLU A 141 -10.28 18.97 -3.57
C GLU A 141 -9.27 18.92 -2.42
N LYS A 142 -9.14 20.01 -1.65
CA LYS A 142 -8.29 20.03 -0.45
C LYS A 142 -8.79 19.03 0.60
N GLN A 143 -10.10 19.02 0.87
CA GLN A 143 -10.69 18.08 1.81
C GLN A 143 -10.53 16.62 1.35
N ALA A 144 -10.78 16.34 0.08
CA ALA A 144 -10.58 15.01 -0.50
C ALA A 144 -9.10 14.58 -0.44
N THR A 145 -8.17 15.51 -0.68
CA THR A 145 -6.73 15.26 -0.56
C THR A 145 -6.35 14.88 0.86
N ASP A 146 -6.89 15.56 1.86
CA ASP A 146 -6.64 15.27 3.27
C ASP A 146 -7.18 13.88 3.67
N ASN A 147 -8.38 13.54 3.23
CA ASN A 147 -8.97 12.22 3.46
C ASN A 147 -8.15 11.10 2.80
N VAL A 148 -7.74 11.29 1.55
CA VAL A 148 -6.90 10.33 0.82
C VAL A 148 -5.55 10.19 1.50
N TYR A 149 -4.93 11.30 1.90
CA TYR A 149 -3.66 11.32 2.63
C TYR A 149 -3.75 10.49 3.91
N ASP A 150 -4.72 10.79 4.79
CA ASP A 150 -4.86 10.13 6.08
C ASP A 150 -5.13 8.62 5.92
N GLU A 151 -5.95 8.24 4.93
CA GLU A 151 -6.22 6.82 4.68
C GLU A 151 -5.03 6.10 4.06
N MET A 152 -4.29 6.71 3.12
CA MET A 152 -3.06 6.14 2.57
C MET A 152 -2.02 5.95 3.66
N LEU A 153 -1.81 6.97 4.51
CA LEU A 153 -0.88 6.93 5.63
C LEU A 153 -1.20 5.75 6.55
N ARG A 154 -2.48 5.60 6.93
CA ARG A 154 -2.95 4.51 7.76
C ARG A 154 -2.73 3.14 7.12
N LYS A 155 -3.09 2.98 5.84
CA LYS A 155 -2.98 1.70 5.13
C LYS A 155 -1.54 1.27 4.93
N LEU A 156 -0.68 2.15 4.44
CA LEU A 156 0.75 1.88 4.24
C LEU A 156 1.44 1.51 5.57
N THR A 157 1.13 2.26 6.63
CA THR A 157 1.65 1.96 7.98
C THR A 157 1.19 0.58 8.46
N ASN A 158 -0.10 0.27 8.33
CA ASN A 158 -0.63 -1.04 8.70
C ASN A 158 0.00 -2.18 7.88
N THR A 159 0.21 -1.98 6.58
CA THR A 159 0.90 -2.95 5.72
C THR A 159 2.31 -3.23 6.24
N ARG A 160 3.11 -2.20 6.56
CA ARG A 160 4.46 -2.38 7.12
C ARG A 160 4.42 -3.13 8.46
N ILE A 161 3.51 -2.77 9.36
CA ILE A 161 3.33 -3.47 10.64
C ILE A 161 3.01 -4.96 10.40
N GLN A 162 2.04 -5.24 9.53
CA GLN A 162 1.62 -6.60 9.24
C GLN A 162 2.72 -7.44 8.60
N GLU A 163 3.50 -6.86 7.68
CA GLU A 163 4.66 -7.54 7.11
C GLU A 163 5.69 -7.88 8.18
N PHE A 164 6.06 -6.91 9.02
CA PHE A 164 7.02 -7.14 10.10
C PHE A 164 6.52 -8.22 11.06
N MET A 165 5.28 -8.15 11.53
CA MET A 165 4.72 -9.14 12.45
C MET A 165 4.65 -10.53 11.82
N SER A 166 4.35 -10.62 10.52
CA SER A 166 4.31 -11.89 9.79
C SER A 166 5.72 -12.49 9.70
N SER A 167 6.71 -11.71 9.27
CA SER A 167 8.10 -12.15 9.18
C SER A 167 8.69 -12.49 10.55
N PHE A 168 8.38 -11.71 11.59
CA PHE A 168 8.82 -11.98 12.96
C PHE A 168 8.24 -13.30 13.49
N LYS A 169 6.94 -13.55 13.29
CA LYS A 169 6.30 -14.82 13.67
C LYS A 169 6.93 -16.01 12.95
N GLN A 170 7.20 -15.90 11.64
CA GLN A 170 7.88 -16.94 10.88
C GLN A 170 9.28 -17.22 11.42
N LYS A 171 10.07 -16.18 11.72
CA LYS A 171 11.40 -16.30 12.33
C LYS A 171 11.34 -16.98 13.70
N MET A 172 10.38 -16.61 14.54
CA MET A 172 10.18 -17.23 15.85
C MET A 172 9.80 -18.71 15.74
N ALA A 173 8.89 -19.07 14.82
CA ALA A 173 8.48 -20.45 14.59
C ALA A 173 9.61 -21.33 14.05
N PHE A 174 10.46 -20.77 13.18
CA PHE A 174 11.68 -21.43 12.72
C PHE A 174 12.64 -21.70 13.90
N ASN A 175 12.89 -20.69 14.73
CA ASN A 175 13.79 -20.80 15.89
C ASN A 175 13.27 -21.76 16.97
N SER A 176 11.95 -21.92 17.11
CA SER A 176 11.33 -22.87 18.04
C SER A 176 11.21 -24.30 17.49
N GLY A 177 11.86 -24.61 16.36
CA GLY A 177 11.87 -25.96 15.77
C GLY A 177 10.58 -26.35 15.03
N HIS A 178 9.66 -25.41 14.79
CA HIS A 178 8.38 -25.64 14.10
C HIS A 178 8.50 -25.27 12.61
N ALA A 179 9.54 -25.77 11.94
CA ALA A 179 9.93 -25.41 10.58
C ALA A 179 8.86 -25.71 9.50
N SER A 180 7.91 -26.60 9.78
CA SER A 180 6.79 -26.94 8.86
C SER A 180 5.79 -25.79 8.64
N THR A 181 5.82 -24.73 9.47
CA THR A 181 5.03 -23.50 9.26
C THR A 181 5.84 -22.32 8.73
N ALA A 182 7.18 -22.45 8.67
CA ALA A 182 8.09 -21.38 8.26
C ALA A 182 8.08 -21.07 6.75
N GLY A 183 7.51 -21.96 5.93
CA GLY A 183 7.41 -21.79 4.48
C GLY A 183 6.09 -21.19 3.98
N LEU A 184 5.11 -20.91 4.87
CA LEU A 184 3.85 -20.31 4.46
C LEU A 184 3.91 -18.80 4.61
N ASN A 185 4.39 -18.14 3.56
CA ASN A 185 4.21 -16.71 3.40
C ASN A 185 2.72 -16.42 3.24
N LEU A 186 2.26 -15.18 3.48
CA LEU A 186 0.89 -14.78 3.12
C LEU A 186 0.57 -15.18 1.65
N ARG A 187 1.59 -15.11 0.78
CA ARG A 187 1.56 -15.59 -0.60
C ARG A 187 1.22 -17.09 -0.72
N ASP A 188 1.81 -17.95 0.09
CA ASP A 188 1.61 -19.40 0.02
C ASP A 188 0.30 -19.82 0.70
N GLN A 189 -0.17 -19.06 1.70
CA GLN A 189 -1.51 -19.22 2.26
C GLN A 189 -2.59 -18.84 1.23
N LEU A 190 -2.40 -17.75 0.49
CA LEU A 190 -3.35 -17.34 -0.56
C LEU A 190 -3.32 -18.31 -1.76
N LEU A 191 -2.15 -18.82 -2.14
CA LEU A 191 -2.01 -19.85 -3.18
C LEU A 191 -2.66 -21.18 -2.77
N SER A 192 -2.45 -21.64 -1.53
CA SER A 192 -3.07 -22.88 -1.04
C SER A 192 -4.59 -22.78 -0.94
N GLN A 193 -5.12 -21.63 -0.51
CA GLN A 193 -6.56 -21.35 -0.54
C GLN A 193 -7.13 -21.33 -1.96
N HIS A 194 -6.41 -20.72 -2.92
CA HIS A 194 -6.84 -20.70 -4.33
C HIS A 194 -6.88 -22.11 -4.95
N VAL A 195 -5.87 -22.94 -4.68
CA VAL A 195 -5.81 -24.33 -5.16
C VAL A 195 -6.91 -25.20 -4.53
N GLN A 196 -7.20 -25.02 -3.24
CA GLN A 196 -8.28 -25.74 -2.55
C GLN A 196 -9.68 -25.36 -3.06
N VAL A 197 -9.88 -24.09 -3.46
CA VAL A 197 -11.14 -23.64 -4.06
C VAL A 197 -11.30 -24.22 -5.47
N GLN A 198 -10.26 -24.23 -6.30
CA GLN A 198 -10.32 -24.82 -7.65
C GLN A 198 -10.55 -26.34 -7.65
N SER A 199 -9.96 -27.06 -6.69
CA SER A 199 -10.16 -28.51 -6.56
C SER A 199 -11.55 -28.89 -6.06
N ARG A 200 -12.26 -28.00 -5.35
CA ARG A 200 -13.68 -28.18 -5.01
C ARG A 200 -14.62 -27.88 -6.18
N VAL A 201 -14.26 -26.94 -7.04
CA VAL A 201 -15.06 -26.58 -8.24
C VAL A 201 -14.92 -27.62 -9.36
N GLN A 202 -13.88 -28.46 -9.33
CA GLN A 202 -13.70 -29.57 -10.29
C GLN A 202 -14.34 -30.89 -9.84
N LEU A 203 -15.02 -30.92 -8.69
CA LEU A 203 -15.72 -32.09 -8.16
C LEU A 203 -17.24 -32.00 -8.30
N ASP A 204 -17.75 -31.00 -9.03
CA ASP A 204 -19.14 -30.88 -9.47
C ASP A 204 -19.24 -30.97 -11.00
#